data_AF-A0A1M3TTW0-F1
#
_entry.id   AF-A0A1M3TTW0-F1
#
_cell.length_a   1.000
_cell.length_b   1.000
_cell.length_c   1.000
_cell.angle_alpha   90.00
_cell.angle_beta   90.00
_cell.angle_gamma   90.00
#
_symmetry.space_group_name_H-M   'P 1'
#
loop_
_entity.id
_entity.type
_entity.pdbx_description
1 polymer ?
#
loop_
_entity_poly.entity_id
_entity_poly.type
_entity_poly.pdbx_seq_one_letter_code
_entity_poly.pdbx_strand_id
1 'polypeptide(L)'
;MKLFNLFLFWCSVLSTHVLANNNAAPFELLHYYYVYKMEWDAGVEKTIAPGCATEHNEMCFFDQFARYLIGKEWKAAYRPDRADHTKTPGWDAAKRLSTGMPKSARYNLKALLPSINVDAKNFPLVFETVLHSANTAIKKEKEKVKNDDVKQAVEWAQEVKDMRYEDVFKAEIEVLRDVLGDEAYGRYVVTGGGSSFDWDATLDGIDDDVDAKKLSDEDAKRLKEIIDDFPNIFNDRIATGDISDMNHINIMRALETSITALTGEIEESSSESDDASPKSVPADTCDNIEFAFDSD
;
A
#
# COMPACT_ATOMS: atom_id res chain seq x y z
N MET A 1 -37.50 -21.85 -1.68
CA MET A 1 -36.19 -22.40 -2.09
C MET A 1 -35.42 -21.53 -3.10
N LYS A 2 -36.07 -20.87 -4.08
CA LYS A 2 -35.32 -20.02 -5.05
C LYS A 2 -34.71 -18.74 -4.45
N LEU A 3 -35.41 -18.05 -3.55
CA LEU A 3 -34.93 -16.82 -2.90
C LEU A 3 -33.78 -17.06 -1.90
N PHE A 4 -33.82 -18.15 -1.13
CA PHE A 4 -32.75 -18.50 -0.18
C PHE A 4 -31.47 -18.92 -0.90
N ASN A 5 -31.57 -19.60 -2.05
CA ASN A 5 -30.41 -19.91 -2.90
C ASN A 5 -29.85 -18.67 -3.59
N LEU A 6 -30.71 -17.70 -3.96
CA LEU A 6 -30.26 -16.40 -4.47
C LEU A 6 -29.57 -15.58 -3.39
N PHE A 7 -30.06 -15.61 -2.15
CA PHE A 7 -29.43 -14.94 -1.00
C PHE A 7 -28.13 -15.62 -0.60
N LEU A 8 -28.05 -16.96 -0.64
CA LEU A 8 -26.79 -17.70 -0.43
C LEU A 8 -25.79 -17.44 -1.56
N PHE A 9 -26.24 -17.33 -2.81
CA PHE A 9 -25.38 -16.95 -3.94
C PHE A 9 -24.91 -15.50 -3.80
N TRP A 10 -25.79 -14.59 -3.36
CA TRP A 10 -25.43 -13.21 -3.04
C TRP A 10 -24.44 -13.12 -1.88
N CYS A 11 -24.68 -13.85 -0.78
CA CYS A 11 -23.77 -13.92 0.35
C CYS A 11 -22.45 -14.58 -0.03
N SER A 12 -22.41 -15.61 -0.88
CA SER A 12 -21.16 -16.25 -1.31
C SER A 12 -20.38 -15.44 -2.33
N VAL A 13 -21.06 -14.64 -3.17
CA VAL A 13 -20.44 -13.62 -4.03
C VAL A 13 -19.90 -12.47 -3.18
N LEU A 14 -20.64 -11.99 -2.18
CA LEU A 14 -20.20 -10.92 -1.26
C LEU A 14 -19.12 -11.37 -0.26
N SER A 15 -19.06 -12.67 0.08
CA SER A 15 -18.14 -13.19 1.11
C SER A 15 -16.77 -13.63 0.59
N THR A 16 -16.46 -13.44 -0.71
CA THR A 16 -15.18 -13.91 -1.27
C THR A 16 -14.46 -12.90 -2.16
N HIS A 17 -14.92 -11.65 -2.19
CA HIS A 17 -14.05 -10.54 -2.60
C HIS A 17 -13.05 -10.29 -1.48
N VAL A 18 -12.05 -11.18 -1.39
CA VAL A 18 -10.71 -10.80 -0.93
C VAL A 18 -10.40 -9.50 -1.65
N LEU A 19 -9.96 -8.50 -0.89
CA LEU A 19 -9.65 -7.14 -1.32
C LEU A 19 -8.46 -7.14 -2.30
N ALA A 20 -8.67 -7.77 -3.44
CA ALA A 20 -7.75 -7.89 -4.55
C ALA A 20 -7.82 -6.57 -5.30
N ASN A 21 -7.05 -5.61 -4.79
CA ASN A 21 -6.63 -4.50 -5.61
C ASN A 21 -5.65 -5.07 -6.64
N ASN A 22 -6.19 -5.50 -7.78
CA ASN A 22 -5.43 -6.12 -8.85
C ASN A 22 -4.35 -5.18 -9.41
N ASN A 23 -4.47 -3.86 -9.19
CA ASN A 23 -3.48 -2.89 -9.61
C ASN A 23 -2.26 -2.91 -8.67
N ALA A 24 -2.49 -3.01 -7.35
CA ALA A 24 -1.42 -3.17 -6.36
C ALA A 24 -0.73 -4.53 -6.44
N ALA A 25 -1.44 -5.55 -6.92
CA ALA A 25 -1.02 -6.92 -6.74
C ALA A 25 0.37 -7.33 -7.34
N PRO A 26 0.75 -6.88 -8.53
CA PRO A 26 2.08 -7.10 -9.07
C PRO A 26 3.19 -6.48 -8.21
N PHE A 27 2.94 -5.31 -7.62
CA PHE A 27 3.90 -4.57 -6.82
C PHE A 27 4.05 -5.19 -5.42
N GLU A 28 2.97 -5.76 -4.88
CA GLU A 28 3.05 -6.58 -3.66
C GLU A 28 4.00 -7.76 -3.84
N LEU A 29 3.95 -8.44 -4.99
CA LEU A 29 4.88 -9.52 -5.30
C LEU A 29 6.33 -9.05 -5.40
N LEU A 30 6.57 -7.85 -5.95
CA LEU A 30 7.91 -7.26 -5.98
C LEU A 30 8.40 -6.95 -4.56
N HIS A 31 7.59 -6.28 -3.74
CA HIS A 31 7.90 -5.98 -2.35
C HIS A 31 8.25 -7.27 -1.56
N TYR A 32 7.39 -8.29 -1.63
CA TYR A 32 7.63 -9.58 -0.96
C TYR A 32 8.90 -10.28 -1.47
N TYR A 33 9.19 -10.18 -2.76
CA TYR A 33 10.39 -10.78 -3.35
C TYR A 33 11.68 -10.13 -2.83
N TYR A 34 11.70 -8.81 -2.70
CA TYR A 34 12.88 -8.12 -2.17
C TYR A 34 13.09 -8.46 -0.69
N VAL A 35 12.05 -8.62 0.12
CA VAL A 35 12.19 -9.11 1.51
C VAL A 35 12.67 -10.56 1.56
N TYR A 36 12.12 -11.45 0.71
CA TYR A 36 12.64 -12.81 0.54
C TYR A 36 14.14 -12.82 0.19
N LYS A 37 14.56 -11.92 -0.71
CA LYS A 37 15.95 -11.77 -1.10
C LYS A 37 16.82 -11.27 0.06
N MET A 38 16.35 -10.31 0.87
CA MET A 38 17.06 -9.88 2.07
C MET A 38 17.29 -11.05 3.03
N GLU A 39 16.27 -11.87 3.28
CA GLU A 39 16.44 -13.08 4.11
C GLU A 39 17.47 -14.02 3.49
N TRP A 40 17.46 -14.18 2.17
CA TRP A 40 18.44 -14.97 1.42
C TRP A 40 19.86 -14.48 1.61
N ASP A 41 20.11 -13.21 1.31
CA ASP A 41 21.44 -12.60 1.34
C ASP A 41 22.00 -12.55 2.77
N ALA A 42 21.14 -12.26 3.76
CA ALA A 42 21.48 -12.36 5.18
C ALA A 42 21.83 -13.78 5.63
N GLY A 43 21.41 -14.83 4.90
CA GLY A 43 21.63 -16.22 5.32
C GLY A 43 20.82 -16.63 6.57
N VAL A 44 19.75 -15.90 6.88
CA VAL A 44 18.85 -16.20 8.01
C VAL A 44 17.82 -17.27 7.64
N GLU A 45 17.05 -17.74 8.62
CA GLU A 45 15.89 -18.61 8.36
C GLU A 45 14.92 -17.94 7.39
N LYS A 46 14.42 -18.68 6.41
CA LYS A 46 13.47 -18.15 5.42
C LYS A 46 12.07 -18.21 6.01
N THR A 47 11.42 -17.07 6.09
CA THR A 47 10.03 -16.97 6.54
C THR A 47 9.11 -16.54 5.41
N ILE A 48 9.65 -15.83 4.41
CA ILE A 48 8.93 -15.48 3.19
C ILE A 48 9.11 -16.60 2.15
N ALA A 49 7.99 -17.16 1.69
CA ALA A 49 7.93 -18.22 0.70
C ALA A 49 8.98 -19.35 0.88
N PRO A 50 9.16 -19.92 2.10
CA PRO A 50 10.25 -20.86 2.37
C PRO A 50 10.20 -22.13 1.50
N GLY A 51 9.01 -22.51 1.03
CA GLY A 51 8.85 -23.64 0.12
C GLY A 51 9.40 -23.37 -1.29
N CYS A 52 9.49 -22.12 -1.74
CA CYS A 52 10.08 -21.79 -3.05
C CYS A 52 11.57 -22.15 -3.06
N ALA A 53 12.32 -21.68 -2.06
CA ALA A 53 13.73 -22.02 -1.89
C ALA A 53 13.93 -23.54 -1.79
N THR A 54 13.03 -24.23 -1.10
CA THR A 54 13.07 -25.69 -0.94
C THR A 54 12.84 -26.42 -2.25
N GLU A 55 11.90 -25.97 -3.09
CA GLU A 55 11.58 -26.57 -4.39
C GLU A 55 12.76 -26.48 -5.39
N HIS A 56 13.50 -25.38 -5.33
CA HIS A 56 14.60 -25.11 -6.26
C HIS A 56 16.00 -25.44 -5.70
N ASN A 57 16.12 -25.68 -4.38
CA ASN A 57 17.39 -25.89 -3.67
C ASN A 57 18.40 -24.73 -3.87
N GLU A 58 17.88 -23.53 -4.17
CA GLU A 58 18.62 -22.30 -4.37
C GLU A 58 17.66 -21.10 -4.16
N MET A 59 18.19 -19.88 -4.26
CA MET A 59 17.35 -18.69 -4.28
C MET A 59 16.46 -18.71 -5.52
N CYS A 60 15.15 -18.63 -5.33
CA CYS A 60 14.22 -18.49 -6.44
C CYS A 60 14.52 -17.20 -7.22
N PHE A 61 14.51 -17.30 -8.55
CA PHE A 61 14.37 -16.14 -9.41
C PHE A 61 12.95 -15.60 -9.32
N PHE A 62 12.74 -14.35 -9.76
CA PHE A 62 11.44 -13.69 -9.61
C PHE A 62 10.29 -14.44 -10.30
N ASP A 63 10.50 -14.95 -11.52
CA ASP A 63 9.49 -15.73 -12.24
C ASP A 63 9.07 -17.00 -11.48
N GLN A 64 10.01 -17.69 -10.85
CA GLN A 64 9.78 -18.86 -10.01
C GLN A 64 9.00 -18.48 -8.75
N PHE A 65 9.45 -17.44 -8.04
CA PHE A 65 8.79 -16.91 -6.85
C PHE A 65 7.36 -16.49 -7.13
N ALA A 66 7.13 -15.69 -8.17
CA ALA A 66 5.80 -15.26 -8.57
C ALA A 66 4.91 -16.46 -8.90
N ARG A 67 5.40 -17.43 -9.69
CA ARG A 67 4.65 -18.65 -10.04
C ARG A 67 4.37 -19.59 -8.86
N TYR A 68 5.19 -19.52 -7.82
CA TYR A 68 5.00 -20.27 -6.58
C TYR A 68 3.84 -19.68 -5.76
N LEU A 69 3.68 -18.35 -5.80
CA LEU A 69 2.71 -17.63 -4.97
C LEU A 69 1.36 -17.36 -5.65
N ILE A 70 1.33 -17.10 -6.96
CA ILE A 70 0.07 -16.72 -7.62
C ILE A 70 -0.88 -17.91 -7.78
N GLY A 71 -2.18 -17.64 -7.62
CA GLY A 71 -3.23 -18.63 -7.77
C GLY A 71 -3.28 -19.26 -9.17
N LYS A 72 -3.87 -20.46 -9.29
CA LYS A 72 -3.87 -21.27 -10.52
C LYS A 72 -4.31 -20.53 -11.79
N GLU A 73 -5.38 -19.72 -11.69
CA GLU A 73 -5.89 -18.94 -12.82
C GLU A 73 -4.89 -17.87 -13.26
N TRP A 74 -4.33 -17.11 -12.31
CA TRP A 74 -3.31 -16.12 -12.59
C TRP A 74 -2.02 -16.75 -13.10
N LYS A 75 -1.61 -17.90 -12.54
CA LYS A 75 -0.47 -18.70 -13.00
C LYS A 75 -0.59 -19.13 -14.45
N ALA A 76 -1.80 -19.51 -14.89
CA ALA A 76 -2.05 -19.90 -16.28
C ALA A 76 -1.94 -18.70 -17.24
N ALA A 77 -2.26 -17.50 -16.76
CA ALA A 77 -2.22 -16.28 -17.55
C ALA A 77 -0.85 -15.59 -17.55
N TYR A 78 -0.10 -15.67 -16.46
CA TYR A 78 1.25 -15.12 -16.36
C TYR A 78 2.26 -15.92 -17.19
N ARG A 79 2.75 -15.32 -18.28
CA ARG A 79 3.71 -15.90 -19.21
C ARG A 79 5.04 -15.13 -19.10
N PRO A 80 5.92 -15.49 -18.13
CA PRO A 80 7.19 -14.82 -17.97
C PRO A 80 8.06 -15.03 -19.21
N ASP A 81 8.88 -14.03 -19.51
CA ASP A 81 9.94 -14.14 -20.51
C ASP A 81 11.30 -14.34 -19.84
N ARG A 82 12.38 -14.26 -20.61
CA ARG A 82 13.74 -14.42 -20.10
C ARG A 82 14.15 -13.31 -19.11
N ALA A 83 13.59 -12.11 -19.22
CA ALA A 83 13.91 -10.99 -18.35
C ALA A 83 13.29 -11.13 -16.95
N ASP A 84 12.19 -11.90 -16.81
CA ASP A 84 11.60 -12.20 -15.49
C ASP A 84 12.44 -13.19 -14.68
N HIS A 85 13.35 -13.94 -15.32
CA HIS A 85 14.28 -14.83 -14.65
C HIS A 85 15.46 -14.04 -14.05
N THR A 86 15.16 -13.19 -13.06
CA THR A 86 16.10 -12.23 -12.48
C THR A 86 16.02 -12.19 -10.94
N LYS A 87 17.08 -11.67 -10.31
CA LYS A 87 17.16 -11.38 -8.87
C LYS A 87 16.98 -9.90 -8.53
N THR A 88 16.69 -9.09 -9.55
CA THR A 88 16.45 -7.65 -9.42
C THR A 88 15.28 -7.25 -10.34
N PRO A 89 14.08 -7.81 -10.11
CA PRO A 89 12.90 -7.47 -10.90
C PRO A 89 12.50 -6.01 -10.64
N GLY A 90 11.96 -5.35 -11.66
CA GLY A 90 11.47 -3.98 -11.50
C GLY A 90 10.13 -3.78 -12.21
N TRP A 91 9.83 -2.54 -12.56
CA TRP A 91 8.59 -2.13 -13.23
C TRP A 91 8.13 -3.01 -14.39
N ASP A 92 9.06 -3.46 -15.24
CA ASP A 92 8.71 -4.31 -16.39
C ASP A 92 8.17 -5.68 -15.95
N ALA A 93 8.65 -6.22 -14.83
CA ALA A 93 8.16 -7.46 -14.26
C ALA A 93 6.75 -7.28 -13.69
N ALA A 94 6.47 -6.15 -13.01
CA ALA A 94 5.12 -5.79 -12.58
C ALA A 94 4.16 -5.66 -13.77
N LYS A 95 4.55 -4.92 -14.83
CA LYS A 95 3.73 -4.77 -16.05
C LYS A 95 3.39 -6.11 -16.71
N ARG A 96 4.34 -7.04 -16.75
CA ARG A 96 4.10 -8.40 -17.29
C ARG A 96 3.19 -9.22 -16.40
N LEU A 97 3.31 -9.12 -15.08
CA LEU A 97 2.37 -9.74 -14.13
C LEU A 97 0.94 -9.21 -14.28
N SER A 98 0.79 -7.92 -14.57
CA SER A 98 -0.50 -7.29 -14.89
C SER A 98 -1.06 -7.76 -16.24
N THR A 99 -0.20 -8.03 -17.22
CA THR A 99 -0.59 -8.47 -18.57
C THR A 99 -1.13 -9.90 -18.52
N GLY A 100 -2.44 -10.02 -18.35
CA GLY A 100 -3.13 -11.30 -18.21
C GLY A 100 -3.63 -11.59 -16.80
N MET A 101 -3.49 -10.66 -15.86
CA MET A 101 -4.06 -10.83 -14.53
C MET A 101 -5.58 -11.02 -14.60
N PRO A 102 -6.14 -12.12 -14.04
CA PRO A 102 -7.58 -12.29 -13.96
C PRO A 102 -8.17 -11.29 -12.96
N LYS A 103 -9.45 -10.92 -13.15
CA LYS A 103 -10.17 -10.05 -12.20
C LYS A 103 -10.21 -10.61 -10.77
N SER A 104 -10.06 -11.93 -10.62
CA SER A 104 -10.06 -12.68 -9.37
C SER A 104 -8.66 -13.11 -8.93
N ALA A 105 -7.61 -12.36 -9.29
CA ALA A 105 -6.24 -12.68 -8.90
C ALA A 105 -6.09 -12.75 -7.37
N ARG A 106 -5.34 -13.76 -6.91
CA ARG A 106 -5.12 -14.04 -5.49
C ARG A 106 -3.72 -14.61 -5.28
N TYR A 107 -3.18 -14.33 -4.09
CA TYR A 107 -1.99 -15.01 -3.58
C TYR A 107 -2.35 -16.27 -2.82
N ASN A 108 -1.43 -17.22 -2.85
CA ASN A 108 -1.38 -18.30 -1.90
C ASN A 108 -0.68 -17.84 -0.62
N LEU A 109 -1.41 -17.19 0.29
CA LEU A 109 -0.87 -16.71 1.56
C LEU A 109 -0.27 -17.83 2.43
N LYS A 110 -0.80 -19.07 2.34
CA LYS A 110 -0.20 -20.24 3.02
C LYS A 110 1.19 -20.57 2.49
N ALA A 111 1.43 -20.32 1.20
CA ALA A 111 2.74 -20.51 0.60
C ALA A 111 3.68 -19.33 0.88
N LEU A 112 3.15 -18.09 0.92
CA LEU A 112 3.91 -16.87 1.23
C LEU A 112 4.36 -16.82 2.69
N LEU A 113 3.43 -16.99 3.63
CA LEU A 113 3.66 -16.89 5.09
C LEU A 113 3.01 -18.11 5.78
N PRO A 114 3.67 -19.28 5.76
CA PRO A 114 3.10 -20.50 6.34
C PRO A 114 2.82 -20.40 7.85
N SER A 115 3.44 -19.44 8.54
CA SER A 115 3.28 -19.16 9.97
C SER A 115 1.97 -18.44 10.32
N ILE A 116 1.28 -17.86 9.34
CA ILE A 116 0.04 -17.10 9.57
C ILE A 116 -1.19 -17.98 9.28
N ASN A 117 -2.18 -17.94 10.17
CA ASN A 117 -3.47 -18.56 9.90
C ASN A 117 -4.30 -17.68 8.95
N VAL A 118 -4.53 -18.20 7.74
CA VAL A 118 -5.10 -17.48 6.59
C VAL A 118 -6.60 -17.21 6.71
N ASP A 119 -7.28 -17.81 7.69
CA ASP A 119 -8.73 -17.66 7.87
C ASP A 119 -9.14 -16.32 8.52
N ALA A 120 -8.18 -15.54 9.02
CA ALA A 120 -8.41 -14.14 9.38
C ALA A 120 -8.08 -13.27 8.17
N LYS A 121 -9.04 -12.45 7.72
CA LYS A 121 -8.87 -11.41 6.70
C LYS A 121 -7.84 -10.35 7.17
N ASN A 122 -6.55 -10.70 7.25
CA ASN A 122 -5.54 -9.89 7.93
C ASN A 122 -4.34 -9.63 7.01
N PHE A 123 -4.59 -8.94 5.90
CA PHE A 123 -3.53 -8.35 5.07
C PHE A 123 -2.61 -7.38 5.86
N PRO A 124 -3.09 -6.62 6.85
CA PRO A 124 -2.19 -5.86 7.73
C PRO A 124 -1.11 -6.74 8.37
N LEU A 125 -1.50 -7.90 8.93
CA LEU A 125 -0.56 -8.88 9.48
C LEU A 125 0.42 -9.46 8.45
N VAL A 126 0.03 -9.55 7.17
CA VAL A 126 0.95 -9.94 6.09
C VAL A 126 2.07 -8.91 6.00
N PHE A 127 1.75 -7.62 5.90
CA PHE A 127 2.75 -6.56 5.82
C PHE A 127 3.58 -6.41 7.11
N GLU A 128 2.96 -6.53 8.28
CA GLU A 128 3.67 -6.56 9.56
C GLU A 128 4.68 -7.71 9.64
N THR A 129 4.28 -8.91 9.19
CA THR A 129 5.15 -10.08 9.22
C THR A 129 6.29 -9.93 8.21
N VAL A 130 5.99 -9.41 7.01
CA VAL A 130 7.01 -9.09 5.99
C VAL A 130 8.01 -8.07 6.53
N LEU A 131 7.56 -7.01 7.19
CA LEU A 131 8.43 -6.06 7.87
C LEU A 131 9.29 -6.72 8.95
N HIS A 132 8.70 -7.58 9.79
CA HIS A 132 9.44 -8.30 10.82
C HIS A 132 10.54 -9.18 10.23
N SER A 133 10.28 -9.85 9.11
CA SER A 133 11.26 -10.64 8.36
C SER A 133 12.39 -9.77 7.81
N ALA A 134 12.07 -8.63 7.21
CA ALA A 134 13.06 -7.67 6.72
C ALA A 134 13.97 -7.16 7.85
N ASN A 135 13.37 -6.69 8.95
CA ASN A 135 14.11 -6.21 10.13
C ASN A 135 14.98 -7.30 10.75
N THR A 136 14.52 -8.56 10.74
CA THR A 136 15.31 -9.69 11.22
C THR A 136 16.53 -9.95 10.34
N ALA A 137 16.39 -9.86 9.03
CA ALA A 137 17.49 -10.00 8.08
C ALA A 137 18.52 -8.88 8.26
N ILE A 138 18.06 -7.62 8.31
CA ILE A 138 18.90 -6.43 8.48
C ILE A 138 19.64 -6.48 9.82
N LYS A 139 18.93 -6.73 10.93
CA LYS A 139 19.52 -6.73 12.28
C LYS A 139 20.56 -7.83 12.50
N LYS A 140 20.35 -9.02 11.93
CA LYS A 140 21.26 -10.15 12.17
C LYS A 140 22.54 -10.02 11.34
N GLU A 141 22.46 -9.53 10.11
CA GLU A 141 23.54 -9.62 9.13
C GLU A 141 23.57 -8.38 8.21
N LYS A 142 23.58 -7.18 8.80
CA LYS A 142 23.50 -5.87 8.12
C LYS A 142 24.46 -5.74 6.93
N GLU A 143 25.71 -6.21 7.07
CA GLU A 143 26.73 -6.13 6.01
C GLU A 143 26.44 -7.02 4.78
N LYS A 144 25.57 -8.04 4.93
CA LYS A 144 25.21 -8.95 3.83
C LYS A 144 23.96 -8.48 3.08
N VAL A 145 23.10 -7.71 3.73
CA VAL A 145 21.91 -7.13 3.11
C VAL A 145 22.32 -5.88 2.33
N LYS A 146 22.09 -5.87 1.02
CA LYS A 146 22.44 -4.71 0.18
C LYS A 146 21.44 -3.59 0.39
N ASN A 147 21.93 -2.37 0.61
CA ASN A 147 21.09 -1.17 0.68
C ASN A 147 20.18 -0.99 -0.54
N ASP A 148 20.63 -1.37 -1.74
CA ASP A 148 19.82 -1.32 -2.95
C ASP A 148 18.59 -2.23 -2.86
N ASP A 149 18.69 -3.37 -2.18
CA ASP A 149 17.56 -4.30 -2.02
C ASP A 149 16.55 -3.79 -0.97
N VAL A 150 17.04 -3.08 0.05
CA VAL A 150 16.17 -2.37 1.01
C VAL A 150 15.44 -1.23 0.32
N LYS A 151 16.15 -0.40 -0.47
CA LYS A 151 15.55 0.69 -1.27
C LYS A 151 14.48 0.17 -2.22
N GLN A 152 14.75 -0.94 -2.89
CA GLN A 152 13.77 -1.56 -3.78
C GLN A 152 12.54 -2.08 -3.01
N ALA A 153 12.71 -2.69 -1.83
CA ALA A 153 11.56 -3.08 -1.02
C ALA A 153 10.70 -1.87 -0.58
N VAL A 154 11.33 -0.73 -0.27
CA VAL A 154 10.64 0.53 0.04
C VAL A 154 9.90 1.06 -1.19
N GLU A 155 10.56 1.16 -2.34
CA GLU A 155 9.97 1.62 -3.61
C GLU A 155 8.69 0.84 -3.94
N TRP A 156 8.73 -0.49 -3.85
CA TRP A 156 7.55 -1.29 -4.13
C TRP A 156 6.47 -1.21 -3.06
N ALA A 157 6.83 -1.00 -1.78
CA ALA A 157 5.83 -0.76 -0.74
C ALA A 157 5.10 0.57 -0.97
N GLN A 158 5.79 1.61 -1.43
CA GLN A 158 5.21 2.91 -1.80
C GLN A 158 4.23 2.75 -2.97
N GLU A 159 4.63 2.06 -4.04
CA GLU A 159 3.72 1.79 -5.17
C GLU A 159 2.46 1.00 -4.74
N VAL A 160 2.61 0.04 -3.83
CA VAL A 160 1.45 -0.68 -3.25
C VAL A 160 0.55 0.26 -2.47
N LYS A 161 1.13 1.15 -1.66
CA LYS A 161 0.41 2.16 -0.89
C LYS A 161 -0.42 3.04 -1.82
N ASP A 162 0.19 3.58 -2.86
CA ASP A 162 -0.43 4.51 -3.81
C ASP A 162 -1.60 3.85 -4.55
N MET A 163 -1.38 2.62 -5.02
CA MET A 163 -2.43 1.85 -5.72
C MET A 163 -3.61 1.51 -4.81
N ARG A 164 -3.36 1.32 -3.51
CA ARG A 164 -4.39 1.00 -2.50
C ARG A 164 -5.06 2.24 -1.92
N TYR A 165 -4.47 3.42 -2.09
CA TYR A 165 -5.00 4.66 -1.55
C TYR A 165 -6.34 5.05 -2.16
N GLU A 166 -6.62 4.70 -3.42
CA GLU A 166 -7.90 5.01 -4.08
C GLU A 166 -9.13 4.54 -3.26
N ASP A 167 -9.01 3.43 -2.53
CA ASP A 167 -10.10 2.91 -1.71
C ASP A 167 -10.26 3.71 -0.41
N VAL A 168 -9.17 4.23 0.16
CA VAL A 168 -9.21 5.12 1.35
C VAL A 168 -9.67 6.51 0.97
N PHE A 169 -9.20 7.05 -0.15
CA PHE A 169 -9.58 8.36 -0.66
C PHE A 169 -11.10 8.48 -0.88
N LYS A 170 -11.77 7.40 -1.30
CA LYS A 170 -13.24 7.36 -1.37
C LYS A 170 -13.90 7.57 0.00
N ALA A 171 -13.35 6.98 1.06
CA ALA A 171 -13.86 7.17 2.42
C ALA A 171 -13.58 8.60 2.92
N GLU A 172 -12.42 9.16 2.61
CA GLU A 172 -12.10 10.56 2.93
C GLU A 172 -13.07 11.53 2.26
N ILE A 173 -13.36 11.34 0.96
CA ILE A 173 -14.37 12.13 0.24
C ILE A 173 -15.72 12.07 0.96
N GLU A 174 -16.15 10.87 1.38
CA GLU A 174 -17.44 10.71 2.07
C GLU A 174 -17.47 11.47 3.40
N VAL A 175 -16.41 11.38 4.21
CA VAL A 175 -16.33 12.09 5.49
C VAL A 175 -16.24 13.60 5.27
N LEU A 176 -15.41 14.05 4.34
CA LEU A 176 -15.22 15.47 4.01
C LEU A 176 -16.53 16.10 3.53
N ARG A 177 -17.25 15.39 2.66
CA ARG A 177 -18.55 15.81 2.16
C ARG A 177 -19.60 15.89 3.28
N ASP A 178 -19.59 14.97 4.23
CA ASP A 178 -20.52 14.98 5.36
C ASP A 178 -20.27 16.18 6.31
N VAL A 179 -19.01 16.57 6.51
CA VAL A 179 -18.65 17.68 7.42
C VAL A 179 -18.82 19.05 6.78
N LEU A 180 -18.48 19.20 5.51
CA LEU A 180 -18.66 20.44 4.76
C LEU A 180 -20.12 20.63 4.32
N GLY A 181 -20.84 19.54 4.07
CA GLY A 181 -22.12 19.52 3.40
C GLY A 181 -22.00 19.54 1.88
N ASP A 182 -22.96 18.90 1.21
CA ASP A 182 -22.98 18.69 -0.25
C ASP A 182 -22.74 19.94 -1.09
N GLU A 183 -23.32 21.07 -0.69
CA GLU A 183 -23.23 22.33 -1.44
C GLU A 183 -21.82 22.93 -1.36
N ALA A 184 -21.23 23.01 -0.16
CA ALA A 184 -19.89 23.54 0.02
C ALA A 184 -18.84 22.61 -0.59
N TYR A 185 -18.99 21.30 -0.39
CA TYR A 185 -18.13 20.31 -1.01
C TYR A 185 -18.13 20.45 -2.54
N GLY A 186 -19.32 20.42 -3.17
CA GLY A 186 -19.42 20.47 -4.64
C GLY A 186 -19.01 21.81 -5.27
N ARG A 187 -18.94 22.88 -4.48
CA ARG A 187 -18.56 24.21 -4.94
C ARG A 187 -17.07 24.50 -4.79
N TYR A 188 -16.48 24.08 -3.68
CA TYR A 188 -15.13 24.50 -3.30
C TYR A 188 -14.09 23.38 -3.38
N VAL A 189 -14.44 22.14 -3.06
CA VAL A 189 -13.44 21.06 -3.00
C VAL A 189 -12.98 20.69 -4.40
N VAL A 190 -11.70 20.93 -4.66
CA VAL A 190 -11.02 20.57 -5.90
C VAL A 190 -10.19 19.31 -5.68
N THR A 191 -10.24 18.38 -6.62
CA THR A 191 -9.35 17.21 -6.66
C THR A 191 -8.22 17.46 -7.65
N GLY A 192 -6.97 17.26 -7.24
CA GLY A 192 -5.77 17.52 -8.04
C GLY A 192 -5.53 16.52 -9.20
N GLY A 193 -6.45 15.57 -9.38
CA GLY A 193 -6.31 14.44 -10.30
C GLY A 193 -5.66 13.23 -9.64
N GLY A 194 -6.12 12.03 -9.97
CA GLY A 194 -5.76 10.83 -9.21
C GLY A 194 -6.59 10.72 -7.91
N SER A 195 -5.96 10.23 -6.85
CA SER A 195 -6.54 10.05 -5.52
C SER A 195 -6.04 11.12 -4.55
N SER A 196 -6.20 12.41 -4.86
CA SER A 196 -5.78 13.50 -3.95
C SER A 196 -6.69 14.74 -4.07
N PHE A 197 -6.71 15.54 -3.03
CA PHE A 197 -7.30 16.87 -3.00
C PHE A 197 -6.28 17.92 -3.48
N ASP A 198 -6.79 19.08 -3.90
CA ASP A 198 -6.01 20.26 -4.25
C ASP A 198 -6.43 21.38 -3.29
N TRP A 199 -5.76 21.44 -2.15
CA TRP A 199 -6.11 22.38 -1.08
C TRP A 199 -5.80 23.81 -1.42
N ASP A 200 -4.72 24.07 -2.15
CA ASP A 200 -4.40 25.40 -2.63
C ASP A 200 -5.55 25.93 -3.51
N ALA A 201 -5.98 25.17 -4.52
CA ALA A 201 -7.11 25.56 -5.37
C ALA A 201 -8.43 25.64 -4.59
N THR A 202 -8.63 24.76 -3.62
CA THR A 202 -9.84 24.77 -2.76
C THR A 202 -9.89 26.03 -1.89
N LEU A 203 -8.78 26.40 -1.25
CA LEU A 203 -8.69 27.57 -0.37
C LEU A 203 -8.74 28.88 -1.16
N ASP A 204 -8.08 28.94 -2.32
CA ASP A 204 -8.16 30.07 -3.25
C ASP A 204 -9.60 30.28 -3.73
N GLY A 205 -10.31 29.21 -4.08
CA GLY A 205 -11.71 29.29 -4.50
C GLY A 205 -12.65 29.83 -3.41
N ILE A 206 -12.35 29.54 -2.14
CA ILE A 206 -13.07 30.12 -0.99
C ILE A 206 -12.79 31.62 -0.89
N ASP A 207 -11.52 32.05 -0.99
CA ASP A 207 -11.12 33.45 -0.91
C ASP A 207 -11.69 34.29 -2.06
N ASP A 208 -11.67 33.77 -3.28
CA ASP A 208 -12.25 34.43 -4.45
C ASP A 208 -13.76 34.73 -4.27
N ASP A 209 -14.50 33.82 -3.64
CA ASP A 209 -15.94 34.01 -3.39
C ASP A 209 -16.21 34.99 -2.23
N VAL A 210 -15.30 35.12 -1.27
CA VAL A 210 -15.31 36.17 -0.25
C VAL A 210 -15.10 37.53 -0.91
N ASP A 211 -14.06 37.67 -1.74
CA ASP A 211 -13.76 38.91 -2.47
C ASP A 211 -14.90 39.32 -3.41
N ALA A 212 -15.55 38.34 -4.03
CA ALA A 212 -16.74 38.54 -4.86
C ALA A 212 -18.03 38.81 -4.06
N LYS A 213 -17.98 38.81 -2.72
CA LYS A 213 -19.12 38.99 -1.80
C LYS A 213 -20.23 37.94 -2.00
N LYS A 214 -19.86 36.74 -2.42
CA LYS A 214 -20.75 35.58 -2.60
C LYS A 214 -20.72 34.64 -1.40
N LEU A 215 -19.68 34.74 -0.57
CA LEU A 215 -19.51 34.04 0.70
C LEU A 215 -19.21 35.08 1.79
N SER A 216 -19.71 34.87 3.00
CA SER A 216 -19.38 35.75 4.13
C SER A 216 -18.02 35.39 4.73
N ASP A 217 -17.32 36.35 5.32
CA ASP A 217 -16.05 36.10 6.03
C ASP A 217 -16.23 35.04 7.15
N GLU A 218 -17.38 35.04 7.81
CA GLU A 218 -17.71 34.07 8.88
C GLU A 218 -17.88 32.66 8.32
N ASP A 219 -18.61 32.49 7.22
CA ASP A 219 -18.79 31.19 6.58
C ASP A 219 -17.48 30.68 5.97
N ALA A 220 -16.69 31.56 5.35
CA ALA A 220 -15.40 31.21 4.79
C ALA A 220 -14.43 30.73 5.87
N LYS A 221 -14.35 31.46 6.99
CA LYS A 221 -13.54 31.06 8.14
C LYS A 221 -13.95 29.68 8.66
N ARG A 222 -15.26 29.42 8.80
CA ARG A 222 -15.77 28.12 9.23
C ARG A 222 -15.37 27.00 8.28
N LEU A 223 -15.48 27.20 6.96
CA LEU A 223 -15.10 26.19 5.97
C LEU A 223 -13.61 25.87 6.02
N LYS A 224 -12.77 26.89 6.14
CA LYS A 224 -11.31 26.73 6.27
C LYS A 224 -10.92 26.01 7.55
N GLU A 225 -11.56 26.33 8.67
CA GLU A 225 -11.37 25.60 9.93
C GLU A 225 -11.72 24.11 9.79
N ILE A 226 -12.80 23.75 9.08
CA ILE A 226 -13.15 22.34 8.84
C ILE A 226 -12.09 21.64 7.97
N ILE A 227 -11.55 22.32 6.96
CA ILE A 227 -10.49 21.78 6.10
C ILE A 227 -9.21 21.56 6.91
N ASP A 228 -8.79 22.55 7.70
CA ASP A 228 -7.59 22.48 8.54
C ASP A 228 -7.72 21.37 9.62
N ASP A 229 -8.91 21.18 10.19
CA ASP A 229 -9.18 20.17 11.21
C ASP A 229 -9.56 18.79 10.62
N PHE A 230 -9.67 18.65 9.30
CA PHE A 230 -10.10 17.41 8.65
C PHE A 230 -9.27 16.17 9.04
N PRO A 231 -7.93 16.22 9.19
CA PRO A 231 -7.12 15.12 9.72
C PRO A 231 -7.67 14.51 11.02
N ASN A 232 -7.98 15.40 11.97
CA ASN A 232 -8.42 15.02 13.30
C ASN A 232 -9.83 14.44 13.22
N ILE A 233 -10.70 15.07 12.43
CA ILE A 233 -12.07 14.61 12.23
C ILE A 233 -12.08 13.21 11.59
N PHE A 234 -11.25 12.98 10.58
CA PHE A 234 -11.15 11.68 9.92
C PHE A 234 -10.65 10.59 10.88
N ASN A 235 -9.61 10.88 11.67
CA ASN A 235 -9.11 9.97 12.70
C ASN A 235 -10.14 9.67 13.79
N ASP A 236 -10.91 10.67 14.22
CA ASP A 236 -12.00 10.48 15.18
C ASP A 236 -13.09 9.56 14.61
N ARG A 237 -13.48 9.73 13.33
CA ARG A 237 -14.46 8.85 12.67
C ARG A 237 -13.99 7.41 12.52
N ILE A 238 -12.68 7.21 12.35
CA ILE A 238 -12.06 5.89 12.41
C ILE A 238 -12.24 5.29 13.81
N ALA A 239 -11.92 6.06 14.86
CA ALA A 239 -11.96 5.61 16.24
C ALA A 239 -13.39 5.31 16.73
N THR A 240 -14.40 6.06 16.28
CA THR A 240 -15.81 5.84 16.61
C THR A 240 -16.46 4.70 15.82
N GLY A 241 -15.80 4.22 14.76
CA GLY A 241 -16.31 3.16 13.88
C GLY A 241 -17.32 3.65 12.84
N ASP A 242 -17.36 4.95 12.58
CA ASP A 242 -18.22 5.55 11.56
C ASP A 242 -17.69 5.30 10.13
N ILE A 243 -16.45 4.81 10.01
CA ILE A 243 -15.89 4.31 8.75
C ILE A 243 -15.96 2.79 8.71
N SER A 244 -16.76 2.25 7.79
CA SER A 244 -16.97 0.79 7.69
C SER A 244 -15.77 0.03 7.12
N ASP A 245 -14.87 0.70 6.39
CA ASP A 245 -13.75 0.06 5.70
C ASP A 245 -12.42 0.15 6.46
N MET A 246 -12.44 -0.34 7.70
CA MET A 246 -11.25 -0.41 8.55
C MET A 246 -10.14 -1.30 7.97
N ASN A 247 -10.45 -2.19 7.03
CA ASN A 247 -9.46 -3.09 6.49
C ASN A 247 -8.51 -2.38 5.52
N HIS A 248 -9.01 -1.56 4.60
CA HIS A 248 -8.14 -0.78 3.71
C HIS A 248 -7.25 0.20 4.50
N ILE A 249 -7.80 0.87 5.51
CA ILE A 249 -7.06 1.77 6.39
C ILE A 249 -5.94 1.04 7.14
N ASN A 250 -6.24 -0.13 7.72
CA ASN A 250 -5.22 -0.89 8.44
C ASN A 250 -4.13 -1.44 7.52
N ILE A 251 -4.44 -1.73 6.24
CA ILE A 251 -3.42 -2.11 5.25
C ILE A 251 -2.48 -0.93 4.98
N MET A 252 -3.03 0.27 4.80
CA MET A 252 -2.23 1.48 4.59
C MET A 252 -1.34 1.78 5.79
N ARG A 253 -1.86 1.67 7.02
CA ARG A 253 -1.07 1.81 8.26
C ARG A 253 0.11 0.84 8.33
N ALA A 254 -0.13 -0.43 7.97
CA ALA A 254 0.91 -1.44 7.98
C ALA A 254 1.98 -1.18 6.89
N LEU A 255 1.56 -0.72 5.71
CA LEU A 255 2.47 -0.30 4.64
C LEU A 255 3.31 0.90 5.05
N GLU A 256 2.69 1.91 5.66
CA GLU A 256 3.40 3.11 6.14
C GLU A 256 4.44 2.73 7.19
N THR A 257 4.03 1.96 8.20
CA THR A 257 4.94 1.45 9.23
C THR A 257 6.13 0.70 8.60
N SER A 258 5.88 -0.08 7.55
CA SER A 258 6.94 -0.79 6.83
C SER A 258 7.86 0.14 6.04
N ILE A 259 7.32 1.18 5.40
CA ILE A 259 8.08 2.16 4.63
C ILE A 259 8.97 2.97 5.59
N THR A 260 8.40 3.56 6.64
CA THR A 260 9.13 4.37 7.62
C THR A 260 10.27 3.58 8.27
N ALA A 261 10.00 2.36 8.73
CA ALA A 261 11.00 1.54 9.40
C ALA A 261 12.17 1.17 8.46
N LEU A 262 11.90 0.75 7.22
CA LEU A 262 12.94 0.39 6.27
C LEU A 262 13.72 1.61 5.75
N THR A 263 13.07 2.77 5.61
CA THR A 263 13.73 4.03 5.27
C THR A 263 14.70 4.47 6.37
N GLY A 264 14.31 4.35 7.64
CA GLY A 264 15.20 4.63 8.76
C GLY A 264 16.49 3.79 8.72
N GLU A 265 16.40 2.51 8.39
CA GLU A 265 17.59 1.64 8.22
C GLU A 265 18.53 2.11 7.10
N ILE A 266 17.97 2.62 5.99
CA ILE A 266 18.75 3.19 4.89
C ILE A 266 19.51 4.44 5.36
N GLU A 267 18.82 5.36 6.03
CA GLU A 267 19.40 6.62 6.51
C GLU A 267 20.52 6.37 7.52
N GLU A 268 20.30 5.49 8.50
CA GLU A 268 21.31 5.10 9.48
C GLU A 268 22.56 4.51 8.78
N SER A 269 22.38 3.62 7.80
CA SER A 269 23.50 3.04 7.05
C SER A 269 24.29 4.05 6.20
N SER A 270 23.65 5.15 5.76
CA SER A 270 24.29 6.21 4.97
C SER A 270 25.08 7.20 5.82
N SER A 271 24.76 7.29 7.12
CA SER A 271 25.39 8.20 8.08
C SER A 271 26.75 7.70 8.59
N GLU A 272 27.11 6.44 8.33
CA GLU A 272 28.42 5.85 8.66
C GLU A 272 29.48 5.99 7.55
N SER A 273 29.17 6.66 6.42
CA SER A 273 30.12 6.88 5.33
C SER A 273 30.13 8.33 4.82
N ASP A 274 31.01 9.16 5.36
CA ASP A 274 31.39 10.44 4.75
C ASP A 274 32.22 10.17 3.47
N ASP A 275 31.63 10.40 2.29
CA ASP A 275 32.20 11.31 1.28
C ASP A 275 31.30 11.45 0.02
N ALA A 276 30.88 12.69 -0.23
CA ALA A 276 30.49 13.31 -1.50
C ALA A 276 29.78 12.48 -2.60
N SER A 277 28.46 12.56 -2.65
CA SER A 277 27.67 12.58 -3.91
C SER A 277 26.28 13.19 -3.67
N PRO A 278 25.67 13.83 -4.69
CA PRO A 278 24.65 14.85 -4.49
C PRO A 278 23.38 14.27 -3.89
N LYS A 279 22.82 15.02 -2.93
CA LYS A 279 21.51 14.80 -2.32
C LYS A 279 20.47 14.51 -3.41
N SER A 280 20.12 13.24 -3.61
CA SER A 280 18.77 12.89 -4.02
C SER A 280 18.02 12.69 -2.72
N VAL A 281 17.36 13.77 -2.30
CA VAL A 281 16.26 13.69 -1.34
C VAL A 281 15.21 12.82 -2.03
N PRO A 282 14.85 11.64 -1.51
CA PRO A 282 13.62 11.00 -1.94
C PRO A 282 12.51 12.00 -1.60
N ALA A 283 11.73 12.41 -2.60
CA ALA A 283 10.57 13.24 -2.36
C ALA A 283 9.69 12.58 -1.29
N ASP A 284 9.24 13.40 -0.34
CA ASP A 284 8.18 13.09 0.61
C ASP A 284 7.11 12.26 -0.09
N THR A 285 7.09 10.98 0.24
CA THR A 285 6.08 10.01 -0.21
C THR A 285 5.41 9.38 1.00
N CYS A 286 5.64 9.94 2.21
CA CYS A 286 4.84 9.66 3.40
C CYS A 286 3.45 10.32 3.34
N ASP A 287 3.21 11.22 2.38
CA ASP A 287 1.97 12.03 2.26
C ASP A 287 0.77 11.30 1.63
N ASN A 288 0.89 10.03 1.23
CA ASN A 288 -0.16 9.37 0.45
C ASN A 288 -1.31 8.77 1.29
N ILE A 289 -1.43 9.14 2.57
CA ILE A 289 -2.74 9.47 3.13
C ILE A 289 -2.64 10.95 3.42
N GLU A 290 -3.32 11.75 2.63
CA GLU A 290 -3.10 13.20 2.54
C GLU A 290 -3.24 13.89 3.91
N PHE A 291 -3.87 13.21 4.87
CA PHE A 291 -4.17 13.74 6.19
C PHE A 291 -4.01 12.82 7.39
N ALA A 292 -3.44 11.63 7.25
CA ALA A 292 -3.25 10.82 8.44
C ALA A 292 -2.00 9.98 8.30
N PHE A 293 -0.87 10.46 8.82
CA PHE A 293 0.02 9.72 9.74
C PHE A 293 1.08 10.61 10.44
N ASP A 294 0.66 11.73 11.05
CA ASP A 294 1.40 12.36 12.15
C ASP A 294 0.39 13.05 13.10
N SER A 295 0.49 13.02 14.43
CA SER A 295 1.68 12.91 15.30
C SER A 295 1.29 12.43 16.72
N ASP A 296 2.23 11.74 17.39
CA ASP A 296 2.32 11.30 18.80
C ASP A 296 1.39 10.19 19.35
#